data_AF-A0A2S1CTA6-F1
#
_entry.id   AF-A0A2S1CTA6-F1
#
_cell.length_a   1.000
_cell.length_b   1.000
_cell.length_c   1.000
_cell.angle_alpha   90.00
_cell.angle_beta   90.00
_cell.angle_gamma   90.00
#
_symmetry.space_group_name_H-M   'P 1'
#
loop_
_entity.id
_entity.type
_entity.pdbx_description
1 polymer ?
#
loop_
_entity_poly.entity_id
_entity_poly.type
_entity_poly.pdbx_seq_one_letter_code
_entity_poly.pdbx_strand_id
1 'polypeptide(L)'
;MAIPQLTSYPLPAATELPNNKVKWMLEPDRAALLIHDMQRYFLNFWGENSPLVEQVVDNIARLRRYCKAQGIPVFYTAQPNAQSDEDRALLNDMWGPGLNKHPDQQKIVDALAPDEDDQVLTKWRYSAFHRSPLESILQEMGRDQLIITGVYAHIGCLTTATDAFMRNIQPFMVADALADFSREEHMMALTYTAGRSGKVVMTADLMPVPLSKDDLRALILPLLEDDEVPEDDENLIDYGLDSVRVMALAARWRQVHRDIDFVSLAKNPSIDGWWALLTREPAK
;
A
#
# COMPACT_ATOMS: atom_id res chain seq x y z
N MET A 1 -24.28 16.06 5.37
CA MET A 1 -23.46 16.40 6.56
C MET A 1 -22.00 16.47 6.13
N ALA A 2 -21.19 17.36 6.69
CA ALA A 2 -19.75 17.35 6.40
C ALA A 2 -19.07 16.14 7.07
N ILE A 3 -17.89 15.75 6.58
CA ILE A 3 -17.03 14.77 7.26
C ILE A 3 -16.71 15.33 8.66
N PRO A 4 -16.89 14.55 9.75
CA PRO A 4 -16.57 15.01 11.10
C PRO A 4 -15.05 15.11 11.30
N GLN A 5 -14.62 15.82 12.35
CA GLN A 5 -13.24 15.68 12.82
C GLN A 5 -13.01 14.24 13.28
N LEU A 6 -11.89 13.67 12.86
CA LEU A 6 -11.54 12.26 13.04
C LEU A 6 -10.46 12.10 14.10
N THR A 7 -10.50 10.97 14.80
CA THR A 7 -9.53 10.63 15.84
C THR A 7 -8.61 9.53 15.32
N SER A 8 -7.32 9.62 15.66
CA SER A 8 -6.35 8.57 15.32
C SER A 8 -6.67 7.28 16.08
N TYR A 9 -6.36 6.13 15.47
CA TYR A 9 -6.52 4.80 16.05
C TYR A 9 -5.37 3.89 15.60
N PRO A 10 -5.08 2.78 16.31
CA PRO A 10 -4.03 1.85 15.89
C PRO A 10 -4.43 1.12 14.61
N LEU A 11 -3.55 1.15 13.61
CA LEU A 11 -3.72 0.41 12.36
C LEU A 11 -3.88 -1.11 12.62
N PRO A 12 -4.58 -1.83 11.73
CA PRO A 12 -4.69 -3.29 11.82
C PRO A 12 -3.32 -3.96 11.78
N ALA A 13 -3.08 -4.92 12.68
CA ALA A 13 -1.91 -5.78 12.64
C ALA A 13 -2.15 -7.02 11.76
N ALA A 14 -1.07 -7.66 11.30
CA ALA A 14 -1.14 -8.88 10.48
C ALA A 14 -1.96 -10.01 11.15
N THR A 15 -1.87 -10.14 12.47
CA THR A 15 -2.60 -11.13 13.28
C THR A 15 -4.10 -10.87 13.37
N GLU A 16 -4.56 -9.68 12.98
CA GLU A 16 -5.97 -9.27 13.02
C GLU A 16 -6.64 -9.38 11.65
N LEU A 17 -5.90 -9.67 10.59
CA LEU A 17 -6.45 -9.72 9.24
C LEU A 17 -7.48 -10.86 9.10
N PRO A 18 -8.62 -10.60 8.44
CA PRO A 18 -9.59 -11.64 8.15
C PRO A 18 -9.01 -12.68 7.19
N ASN A 19 -9.48 -13.92 7.30
CA ASN A 19 -9.10 -14.97 6.35
C ASN A 19 -9.62 -14.64 4.95
N ASN A 20 -8.69 -14.47 4.01
CA ASN A 20 -9.00 -14.30 2.60
C ASN A 20 -9.65 -15.57 2.03
N LYS A 21 -10.78 -15.42 1.32
CA LYS A 21 -11.39 -16.55 0.58
C LYS A 21 -10.59 -16.95 -0.65
N VAL A 22 -9.96 -15.98 -1.30
CA VAL A 22 -9.16 -16.16 -2.51
C VAL A 22 -7.69 -16.37 -2.16
N LYS A 23 -6.96 -17.04 -3.05
CA LYS A 23 -5.52 -17.35 -2.89
C LYS A 23 -4.65 -16.65 -3.92
N TRP A 24 -5.13 -15.53 -4.49
CA TRP A 24 -4.37 -14.77 -5.48
C TRP A 24 -3.04 -14.30 -4.91
N MET A 25 -2.01 -14.31 -5.73
CA MET A 25 -0.69 -13.78 -5.41
C MET A 25 -0.48 -12.52 -6.24
N LEU A 26 0.16 -11.51 -5.66
CA LEU A 26 0.51 -10.32 -6.43
C LEU A 26 1.59 -10.72 -7.45
N GLU A 27 1.37 -10.36 -8.71
CA GLU A 27 2.28 -10.57 -9.82
C GLU A 27 2.64 -9.18 -10.37
N PRO A 28 3.89 -8.69 -10.20
CA PRO A 28 4.27 -7.33 -10.59
C PRO A 28 3.90 -6.96 -12.03
N ASP A 29 4.08 -7.89 -12.98
CA ASP A 29 3.76 -7.67 -14.40
C ASP A 29 2.25 -7.52 -14.68
N ARG A 30 1.40 -7.92 -13.74
CA ARG A 30 -0.07 -7.82 -13.82
C ARG A 30 -0.64 -6.72 -12.92
N ALA A 31 0.17 -6.17 -12.03
CA ALA A 31 -0.28 -5.25 -11.01
C ALA A 31 -0.24 -3.79 -11.45
N ALA A 32 -1.07 -2.98 -10.78
CA ALA A 32 -1.01 -1.53 -10.72
C ALA A 32 -1.26 -1.06 -9.28
N LEU A 33 -0.68 0.06 -8.88
CA LEU A 33 -0.93 0.70 -7.59
C LEU A 33 -1.95 1.83 -7.73
N LEU A 34 -2.94 1.89 -6.85
CA LEU A 34 -3.87 3.00 -6.71
C LEU A 34 -3.68 3.67 -5.34
N ILE A 35 -3.24 4.94 -5.38
CA ILE A 35 -3.19 5.84 -4.23
C ILE A 35 -4.48 6.66 -4.22
N HIS A 36 -5.44 6.21 -3.44
CA HIS A 36 -6.82 6.69 -3.50
C HIS A 36 -7.05 7.92 -2.63
N ASP A 37 -7.35 9.06 -3.28
CA ASP A 37 -7.82 10.31 -2.67
C ASP A 37 -6.94 10.84 -1.52
N MET A 38 -5.62 10.69 -1.61
CA MET A 38 -4.62 11.19 -0.63
C MET A 38 -4.38 12.71 -0.72
N GLN A 39 -5.46 13.47 -0.90
CA GLN A 39 -5.45 14.94 -0.96
C GLN A 39 -5.42 15.53 0.44
N ARG A 40 -4.77 16.68 0.61
CA ARG A 40 -4.64 17.40 1.90
C ARG A 40 -6.01 17.58 2.57
N TYR A 41 -7.05 17.93 1.81
CA TYR A 41 -8.41 18.10 2.31
C TYR A 41 -8.92 16.90 3.12
N PHE A 42 -8.72 15.67 2.62
CA PHE A 42 -9.21 14.47 3.28
C PHE A 42 -8.38 14.10 4.51
N LEU A 43 -7.07 14.34 4.47
CA LEU A 43 -6.19 14.02 5.60
C LEU A 43 -6.29 15.06 6.73
N ASN A 44 -6.62 16.31 6.42
CA ASN A 44 -6.77 17.37 7.41
C ASN A 44 -7.89 17.10 8.44
N PHE A 45 -8.82 16.17 8.17
CA PHE A 45 -9.86 15.80 9.14
C PHE A 45 -9.31 15.11 10.40
N TRP A 46 -8.10 14.54 10.36
CA TRP A 46 -7.42 14.03 11.56
C TRP A 46 -6.60 15.07 12.32
N GLY A 47 -6.53 16.32 11.82
CA GLY A 47 -5.69 17.38 12.36
C GLY A 47 -4.22 17.29 11.92
N GLU A 48 -3.42 18.27 12.34
CA GLU A 48 -1.98 18.31 12.08
C GLU A 48 -1.24 17.22 12.87
N ASN A 49 -0.19 16.65 12.26
CA ASN A 49 0.71 15.65 12.87
C ASN A 49 -0.03 14.43 13.46
N SER A 50 -1.06 13.92 12.77
CA SER A 50 -1.73 12.68 13.17
C SER A 50 -0.78 11.49 12.97
N PRO A 51 -0.44 10.74 14.03
CA PRO A 51 0.45 9.57 13.90
C PRO A 51 -0.14 8.47 12.99
N LEU A 52 -1.47 8.36 12.95
CA LEU A 52 -2.17 7.46 12.02
C LEU A 52 -1.91 7.88 10.56
N VAL A 53 -2.10 9.16 10.24
CA VAL A 53 -1.89 9.68 8.88
C VAL A 53 -0.43 9.55 8.48
N GLU A 54 0.51 9.91 9.35
CA GLU A 54 1.95 9.76 9.11
C GLU A 54 2.31 8.32 8.78
N GLN A 55 1.88 7.36 9.60
CA GLN A 55 2.17 5.94 9.37
C GLN A 55 1.56 5.40 8.07
N VAL A 56 0.32 5.80 7.73
CA VAL A 56 -0.33 5.42 6.48
C VAL A 56 0.40 6.02 5.28
N VAL A 57 0.75 7.31 5.33
CA VAL A 57 1.51 7.98 4.28
C VAL A 57 2.86 7.32 4.07
N ASP A 58 3.58 6.97 5.14
CA ASP A 58 4.87 6.28 5.05
C ASP A 58 4.74 4.89 4.40
N ASN A 59 3.72 4.12 4.76
CA ASN A 59 3.46 2.82 4.15
C ASN A 59 3.11 2.94 2.67
N ILE A 60 2.30 3.93 2.28
CA ILE A 60 1.99 4.21 0.88
C ILE A 60 3.25 4.64 0.12
N ALA A 61 4.10 5.48 0.71
CA ALA A 61 5.34 5.94 0.09
C ALA A 61 6.30 4.77 -0.14
N ARG A 62 6.40 3.83 0.80
CA ARG A 62 7.18 2.59 0.66
C ARG A 62 6.65 1.72 -0.48
N LEU A 63 5.33 1.50 -0.54
CA LEU A 63 4.70 0.75 -1.63
C LEU A 63 4.90 1.42 -2.99
N ARG A 64 4.79 2.75 -3.05
CA ARG A 64 5.04 3.52 -4.27
C ARG A 64 6.46 3.31 -4.76
N ARG A 65 7.47 3.44 -3.88
CA ARG A 65 8.87 3.17 -4.23
C ARG A 65 9.08 1.75 -4.73
N TYR A 66 8.48 0.76 -4.06
CA TYR A 66 8.52 -0.64 -4.50
C TYR A 66 7.90 -0.80 -5.89
N CYS A 67 6.71 -0.25 -6.10
CA CYS A 67 6.00 -0.36 -7.37
C CYS A 67 6.82 0.23 -8.52
N LYS A 68 7.39 1.43 -8.34
CA LYS A 68 8.26 2.05 -9.35
C LYS A 68 9.51 1.19 -9.63
N ALA A 69 10.15 0.65 -8.60
CA ALA A 69 11.31 -0.23 -8.76
C ALA A 69 11.00 -1.54 -9.49
N GLN A 70 9.74 -2.01 -9.44
CA GLN A 70 9.28 -3.23 -10.09
C GLN A 70 8.54 -2.99 -11.42
N GLY A 71 8.48 -1.75 -11.92
CA GLY A 71 7.74 -1.42 -13.15
C GLY A 71 6.22 -1.58 -13.03
N ILE A 72 5.69 -1.52 -11.80
CA ILE A 72 4.25 -1.49 -11.52
C ILE A 72 3.78 -0.03 -11.67
N PRO A 73 2.85 0.26 -12.61
CA PRO A 73 2.34 1.63 -12.81
C PRO A 73 1.59 2.14 -11.58
N VAL A 74 1.73 3.45 -11.31
CA VAL A 74 1.12 4.13 -10.16
C VAL A 74 0.04 5.10 -10.64
N PHE A 75 -1.15 4.92 -10.09
CA PHE A 75 -2.32 5.76 -10.31
C PHE A 75 -2.70 6.50 -9.03
N TYR A 76 -3.14 7.72 -9.18
CA TYR A 76 -3.76 8.51 -8.14
C TYR A 76 -5.20 8.81 -8.52
N THR A 77 -6.07 8.93 -7.52
CA THR A 77 -7.34 9.62 -7.71
C THR A 77 -7.34 10.93 -6.96
N ALA A 78 -7.87 11.98 -7.59
CA ALA A 78 -8.02 13.29 -6.97
C ALA A 78 -9.36 13.91 -7.37
N GLN A 79 -10.17 14.30 -6.38
CA GLN A 79 -11.35 15.11 -6.63
C GLN A 79 -10.94 16.47 -7.21
N PRO A 80 -11.66 16.98 -8.22
CA PRO A 80 -11.34 18.26 -8.83
C PRO A 80 -11.73 19.44 -7.92
N ASN A 81 -11.03 20.57 -8.10
CA ASN A 81 -11.25 21.82 -7.36
C ASN A 81 -12.63 22.44 -7.56
N ALA A 82 -13.25 22.18 -8.71
CA ALA A 82 -14.54 22.73 -9.07
C ALA A 82 -15.42 21.61 -9.65
N GLN A 83 -16.52 21.35 -8.96
CA GLN A 83 -17.58 20.45 -9.42
C GLN A 83 -18.86 21.26 -9.53
N SER A 84 -19.50 21.23 -10.70
CA SER A 84 -20.85 21.79 -10.86
C SER A 84 -21.86 21.01 -10.00
N ASP A 85 -23.01 21.61 -9.69
CA ASP A 85 -24.07 20.90 -8.94
C ASP A 85 -24.56 19.67 -9.70
N GLU A 86 -24.58 19.73 -11.04
CA GLU A 86 -24.94 18.60 -11.91
C GLU A 86 -23.90 17.47 -11.85
N ASP A 87 -22.61 17.81 -11.90
CA ASP A 87 -21.56 16.81 -11.84
C ASP A 87 -21.43 16.18 -10.46
N ARG A 88 -21.55 16.99 -9.40
CA ARG A 88 -21.48 16.54 -8.01
C ARG A 88 -22.73 15.76 -7.60
N ALA A 89 -23.89 16.17 -8.09
CA ALA A 89 -25.19 15.52 -7.89
C ALA A 89 -25.43 15.15 -6.41
N LEU A 90 -25.83 13.90 -6.13
CA LEU A 90 -26.18 13.40 -4.80
C LEU A 90 -25.05 13.43 -3.76
N LEU A 91 -23.80 13.70 -4.18
CA LEU A 91 -22.73 13.95 -3.22
C LEU A 91 -22.96 15.26 -2.44
N ASN A 92 -23.71 16.22 -3.01
CA ASN A 92 -24.10 17.44 -2.31
C ASN A 92 -25.00 17.13 -1.12
N ASP A 93 -26.00 16.26 -1.29
CA ASP A 93 -26.91 15.84 -0.23
C ASP A 93 -26.15 15.11 0.89
N MET A 94 -25.26 14.18 0.51
CA MET A 94 -24.54 13.35 1.46
C MET A 94 -23.44 14.13 2.22
N TRP A 95 -22.55 14.80 1.49
CA TRP A 95 -21.29 15.37 2.01
C TRP A 95 -21.24 16.90 1.97
N GLY A 96 -22.31 17.55 1.52
CA GLY A 96 -22.30 18.98 1.26
C GLY A 96 -21.34 19.34 0.10
N PRO A 97 -20.83 20.59 0.08
CA PRO A 97 -19.98 21.05 -1.02
C PRO A 97 -18.59 20.38 -1.02
N GLY A 98 -18.18 19.76 0.09
CA GLY A 98 -16.90 19.07 0.23
C GLY A 98 -15.71 19.96 -0.14
N LEU A 99 -14.79 19.40 -0.93
CA LEU A 99 -13.57 20.06 -1.41
C LEU A 99 -13.82 21.35 -2.21
N ASN A 100 -14.98 21.54 -2.84
CA ASN A 100 -15.28 22.77 -3.60
C ASN A 100 -15.17 24.05 -2.74
N LYS A 101 -15.25 23.95 -1.40
CA LYS A 101 -15.06 25.08 -0.47
C LYS A 101 -13.64 25.23 0.07
N HIS A 102 -12.72 24.34 -0.33
CA HIS A 102 -11.33 24.27 0.15
C HIS A 102 -10.35 24.00 -1.01
N PRO A 103 -10.36 24.82 -2.08
CA PRO A 103 -9.55 24.56 -3.28
C PRO A 103 -8.02 24.59 -3.01
N ASP A 104 -7.59 25.29 -1.96
CA ASP A 104 -6.22 25.30 -1.47
C ASP A 104 -5.74 23.93 -0.94
N GLN A 105 -6.68 23.05 -0.59
CA GLN A 105 -6.41 21.74 -0.01
C GLN A 105 -6.56 20.57 -1.01
N GLN A 106 -6.70 20.86 -2.31
CA GLN A 106 -6.92 19.84 -3.34
C GLN A 106 -5.67 19.03 -3.67
N LYS A 107 -4.47 19.56 -3.44
CA LYS A 107 -3.24 18.86 -3.79
C LYS A 107 -3.11 17.55 -3.01
N ILE A 108 -2.54 16.54 -3.66
CA ILE A 108 -1.98 15.36 -2.98
C ILE A 108 -0.95 15.85 -1.95
N VAL A 109 -0.86 15.16 -0.80
CA VAL A 109 0.13 15.50 0.23
C VAL A 109 1.56 15.37 -0.28
N ASP A 110 2.46 16.22 0.23
CA ASP A 110 3.81 16.39 -0.35
C ASP A 110 4.65 15.11 -0.30
N ALA A 111 4.51 14.33 0.77
CA ALA A 111 5.18 13.03 0.92
C ALA A 111 4.76 11.99 -0.14
N LEU A 112 3.61 12.19 -0.79
CA LEU A 112 3.08 11.34 -1.87
C LEU A 112 2.93 12.10 -3.19
N ALA A 113 3.63 13.23 -3.35
CA ALA A 113 3.55 14.04 -4.55
C ALA A 113 3.79 13.18 -5.81
N PRO A 114 2.86 13.18 -6.78
CA PRO A 114 3.06 12.47 -8.04
C PRO A 114 4.25 13.05 -8.81
N ASP A 115 4.96 12.19 -9.54
CA ASP A 115 5.97 12.59 -10.53
C ASP A 115 5.50 12.33 -11.97
N GLU A 116 6.38 12.50 -12.96
CA GLU A 116 6.05 12.45 -14.38
C GLU A 116 5.64 11.06 -14.90
N ASP A 117 6.00 9.99 -14.18
CA ASP A 117 5.65 8.62 -14.55
C ASP A 117 4.29 8.19 -13.98
N ASP A 118 3.72 8.99 -13.08
CA ASP A 118 2.47 8.67 -12.40
C ASP A 118 1.26 9.23 -13.17
N GLN A 119 0.10 8.58 -13.01
CA GLN A 119 -1.14 9.05 -13.62
C GLN A 119 -2.13 9.52 -12.57
N VAL A 120 -2.51 10.81 -12.63
CA VAL A 120 -3.52 11.40 -11.74
C VAL A 120 -4.87 11.44 -12.43
N LEU A 121 -5.81 10.61 -11.96
CA LEU A 121 -7.16 10.51 -12.49
C LEU A 121 -8.12 11.43 -11.73
N THR A 122 -8.96 12.15 -12.47
CA THR A 122 -10.01 12.97 -11.85
C THR A 122 -11.10 12.08 -11.24
N LYS A 123 -11.42 12.33 -9.98
CA LYS A 123 -12.34 11.51 -9.19
C LYS A 123 -13.71 12.16 -9.04
N TRP A 124 -14.74 11.47 -9.51
CA TRP A 124 -16.12 11.99 -9.52
C TRP A 124 -17.09 11.30 -8.58
N ARG A 125 -16.93 10.00 -8.31
CA ARG A 125 -17.78 9.18 -7.42
C ARG A 125 -16.90 8.28 -6.57
N TYR A 126 -17.44 7.53 -5.62
CA TYR A 126 -16.63 6.67 -4.73
C TYR A 126 -15.70 5.72 -5.47
N SER A 127 -16.18 5.03 -6.51
CA SER A 127 -15.36 4.16 -7.35
C SER A 127 -14.38 4.97 -8.21
N ALA A 128 -13.10 4.57 -8.21
CA ALA A 128 -12.06 5.10 -9.09
C ALA A 128 -12.32 4.81 -10.59
N PHE A 129 -13.20 3.86 -10.91
CA PHE A 129 -13.56 3.51 -12.29
C PHE A 129 -14.70 4.36 -12.85
N HIS A 130 -15.53 4.96 -12.00
CA HIS A 130 -16.73 5.64 -12.45
C HIS A 130 -16.41 7.05 -13.00
N ARG A 131 -16.73 7.28 -14.28
CA ARG A 131 -16.35 8.50 -15.04
C ARG A 131 -14.84 8.71 -15.09
N SER A 132 -14.09 7.62 -15.29
CA SER A 132 -12.64 7.60 -15.29
C SER A 132 -12.13 6.59 -16.35
N PRO A 133 -10.98 6.83 -17.00
CA PRO A 133 -10.40 5.91 -17.96
C PRO A 133 -9.64 4.73 -17.32
N LEU A 134 -9.70 4.57 -15.98
CA LEU A 134 -8.89 3.58 -15.25
C LEU A 134 -9.00 2.16 -15.83
N GLU A 135 -10.22 1.68 -16.13
CA GLU A 135 -10.41 0.33 -16.68
C GLU A 135 -9.73 0.16 -18.04
N SER A 136 -9.96 1.10 -18.97
CA SER A 136 -9.35 1.04 -20.31
C SER A 136 -7.83 1.08 -20.23
N ILE A 137 -7.25 1.92 -19.36
CA ILE A 137 -5.80 2.02 -19.22
C ILE A 137 -5.22 0.72 -18.66
N LEU A 138 -5.84 0.15 -17.62
CA LEU A 138 -5.41 -1.13 -17.05
C LEU A 138 -5.46 -2.26 -18.08
N GLN A 139 -6.54 -2.33 -18.88
CA GLN A 139 -6.69 -3.31 -19.96
C GLN A 139 -5.62 -3.14 -21.05
N GLU A 140 -5.37 -1.91 -21.50
CA GLU A 140 -4.34 -1.60 -22.51
C GLU A 140 -2.94 -1.96 -22.02
N MET A 141 -2.66 -1.77 -20.73
CA MET A 141 -1.38 -2.13 -20.10
C MET A 141 -1.28 -3.62 -19.73
N GLY A 142 -2.33 -4.42 -19.94
CA GLY A 142 -2.39 -5.82 -19.56
C GLY A 142 -2.36 -6.05 -18.05
N ARG A 143 -2.84 -5.09 -17.24
CA ARG A 143 -2.86 -5.15 -15.78
C ARG A 143 -4.25 -5.54 -15.29
N ASP A 144 -4.31 -6.64 -14.54
CA ASP A 144 -5.56 -7.19 -13.99
C ASP A 144 -5.47 -7.42 -12.48
N GLN A 145 -4.51 -6.79 -11.80
CA GLN A 145 -4.43 -6.69 -10.35
C GLN A 145 -4.31 -5.22 -9.92
N LEU A 146 -5.04 -4.84 -8.88
CA LEU A 146 -5.04 -3.46 -8.37
C LEU A 146 -4.74 -3.44 -6.88
N ILE A 147 -3.59 -2.89 -6.51
CA ILE A 147 -3.22 -2.61 -5.12
C ILE A 147 -3.92 -1.32 -4.72
N ILE A 148 -4.72 -1.35 -3.64
CA ILE A 148 -5.55 -0.23 -3.23
C ILE A 148 -5.09 0.26 -1.86
N THR A 149 -4.66 1.53 -1.83
CA THR A 149 -4.26 2.26 -0.63
C THR A 149 -4.99 3.60 -0.53
N GLY A 150 -4.91 4.27 0.61
CA GLY A 150 -5.43 5.64 0.78
C GLY A 150 -6.69 5.74 1.63
N VAL A 151 -7.56 6.71 1.33
CA VAL A 151 -8.72 7.06 2.18
C VAL A 151 -10.01 7.24 1.38
N TYR A 152 -11.19 7.03 1.96
CA TYR A 152 -11.45 6.33 3.23
C TYR A 152 -11.73 4.84 2.95
N ALA A 153 -11.23 3.97 3.82
CA ALA A 153 -11.20 2.53 3.59
C ALA A 153 -12.58 1.94 3.23
N HIS A 154 -13.63 2.21 4.00
CA HIS A 154 -14.97 1.66 3.78
C HIS A 154 -15.80 2.37 2.70
N ILE A 155 -15.38 3.55 2.23
CA ILE A 155 -16.14 4.33 1.25
C ILE A 155 -15.55 4.12 -0.14
N GLY A 156 -14.54 4.91 -0.50
CA GLY A 156 -13.99 4.93 -1.85
C GLY A 156 -13.14 3.71 -2.13
N CYS A 157 -12.27 3.32 -1.20
CA CYS A 157 -11.38 2.18 -1.39
C CYS A 157 -12.15 0.87 -1.50
N LEU A 158 -13.10 0.60 -0.59
CA LEU A 158 -13.97 -0.58 -0.63
C LEU A 158 -14.86 -0.62 -1.87
N THR A 159 -15.46 0.53 -2.25
CA THR A 159 -16.28 0.61 -3.46
C THR A 159 -15.44 0.32 -4.70
N THR A 160 -14.23 0.90 -4.77
CA THR A 160 -13.29 0.65 -5.86
C THR A 160 -12.83 -0.81 -5.91
N ALA A 161 -12.57 -1.44 -4.76
CA ALA A 161 -12.23 -2.86 -4.70
C ALA A 161 -13.36 -3.72 -5.25
N THR A 162 -14.59 -3.44 -4.84
CA THR A 162 -15.77 -4.18 -5.32
C THR A 162 -16.01 -3.95 -6.82
N ASP A 163 -15.79 -2.73 -7.32
CA ASP A 163 -15.93 -2.41 -8.75
C ASP A 163 -14.81 -3.05 -9.59
N ALA A 164 -13.56 -3.04 -9.11
CA ALA A 164 -12.45 -3.77 -9.73
C ALA A 164 -12.78 -5.26 -9.89
N PHE A 165 -13.26 -5.89 -8.81
CA PHE A 165 -13.66 -7.29 -8.81
C PHE A 165 -14.71 -7.60 -9.89
N MET A 166 -15.74 -6.75 -10.00
CA MET A 166 -16.80 -6.91 -11.01
C MET A 166 -16.30 -6.71 -12.45
N ARG A 167 -15.15 -6.06 -12.63
CA ARG A 167 -14.47 -5.82 -13.91
C ARG A 167 -13.37 -6.86 -14.21
N ASN A 168 -13.32 -7.96 -13.46
CA ASN A 168 -12.29 -9.01 -13.56
C ASN A 168 -10.87 -8.54 -13.21
N ILE A 169 -10.74 -7.47 -12.42
CA ILE A 169 -9.47 -7.01 -11.85
C ILE A 169 -9.41 -7.50 -10.41
N GLN A 170 -8.31 -8.11 -9.99
CA GLN A 170 -8.13 -8.64 -8.62
C GLN A 170 -7.69 -7.52 -7.67
N PRO A 171 -8.55 -7.05 -6.74
CA PRO A 171 -8.15 -6.02 -5.79
C PRO A 171 -7.37 -6.59 -4.61
N PHE A 172 -6.31 -5.88 -4.23
CA PHE A 172 -5.49 -6.10 -3.04
C PHE A 172 -5.62 -4.87 -2.14
N MET A 173 -6.46 -4.92 -1.11
CA MET A 173 -6.55 -3.86 -0.12
C MET A 173 -5.42 -4.00 0.90
N VAL A 174 -4.65 -2.92 1.09
CA VAL A 174 -3.48 -2.95 1.97
C VAL A 174 -3.84 -2.36 3.33
N ALA A 175 -4.04 -3.25 4.32
CA ALA A 175 -4.68 -2.94 5.60
C ALA A 175 -3.98 -1.84 6.41
N ASP A 176 -2.65 -1.77 6.37
CA ASP A 176 -1.83 -0.78 7.06
C ASP A 176 -1.45 0.42 6.19
N ALA A 177 -1.95 0.49 4.95
CA ALA A 177 -1.82 1.62 4.04
C ALA A 177 -3.21 2.23 3.69
N LEU A 178 -4.16 2.05 4.59
CA LEU A 178 -5.52 2.58 4.53
C LEU A 178 -5.86 3.30 5.85
N ALA A 179 -6.67 4.35 5.77
CA ALA A 179 -7.28 4.97 6.94
C ALA A 179 -8.77 5.22 6.72
N ASP A 180 -9.50 5.38 7.81
CA ASP A 180 -10.95 5.49 7.82
C ASP A 180 -11.47 6.37 8.97
N PHE A 181 -12.77 6.67 8.98
CA PHE A 181 -13.38 7.48 10.04
C PHE A 181 -13.25 6.84 11.42
N SER A 182 -13.29 5.51 11.49
CA SER A 182 -13.10 4.74 12.71
C SER A 182 -12.38 3.43 12.43
N ARG A 183 -11.78 2.86 13.49
CA ARG A 183 -11.18 1.52 13.42
C ARG A 183 -12.20 0.44 13.06
N GLU A 184 -13.44 0.59 13.50
CA GLU A 184 -14.52 -0.36 13.21
C GLU A 184 -14.86 -0.38 11.71
N GLU A 185 -15.05 0.79 11.11
CA GLU A 185 -15.32 0.91 9.67
C GLU A 185 -14.12 0.43 8.84
N HIS A 186 -12.89 0.72 9.28
CA HIS A 186 -11.69 0.19 8.67
C HIS A 186 -11.70 -1.35 8.66
N MET A 187 -11.87 -1.99 9.82
CA MET A 187 -11.91 -3.45 9.91
C MET A 187 -13.08 -4.08 9.15
N MET A 188 -14.23 -3.39 9.09
CA MET A 188 -15.38 -3.81 8.30
C MET A 188 -15.04 -3.85 6.81
N ALA A 189 -14.38 -2.82 6.28
CA ALA A 189 -13.96 -2.77 4.89
C ALA A 189 -13.04 -3.94 4.54
N LEU A 190 -12.06 -4.24 5.40
CA LEU A 190 -11.16 -5.37 5.22
C LEU A 190 -11.91 -6.71 5.25
N THR A 191 -12.81 -6.89 6.22
CA THR A 191 -13.62 -8.11 6.36
C THR A 191 -14.51 -8.34 5.16
N TYR A 192 -15.14 -7.26 4.64
CA TYR A 192 -15.96 -7.32 3.45
C TYR A 192 -15.12 -7.76 2.25
N THR A 193 -14.01 -7.07 1.98
CA THR A 193 -13.15 -7.35 0.84
C THR A 193 -12.65 -8.78 0.85
N ALA A 194 -12.02 -9.23 1.94
CA ALA A 194 -11.50 -10.60 2.07
C ALA A 194 -12.56 -11.69 1.84
N GLY A 195 -13.82 -11.37 2.18
CA GLY A 195 -14.93 -12.29 2.07
C GLY A 195 -15.73 -12.21 0.76
N ARG A 196 -15.61 -11.13 -0.03
CA ARG A 196 -16.57 -10.82 -1.11
C ARG A 196 -15.95 -10.34 -2.41
N SER A 197 -14.85 -9.59 -2.38
CA SER A 197 -14.36 -8.91 -3.58
C SER A 197 -12.85 -8.95 -3.77
N GLY A 198 -12.04 -9.36 -2.79
CA GLY A 198 -10.61 -9.17 -2.90
C GLY A 198 -9.75 -9.97 -1.95
N LYS A 199 -8.46 -9.65 -2.01
CA LYS A 199 -7.48 -10.04 -1.01
C LYS A 199 -7.15 -8.85 -0.11
N VAL A 200 -7.03 -9.09 1.18
CA VAL A 200 -6.49 -8.15 2.16
C VAL A 200 -5.10 -8.60 2.55
N VAL A 201 -4.15 -7.67 2.57
CA VAL A 201 -2.73 -7.92 2.82
C VAL A 201 -2.13 -6.79 3.66
N MET A 202 -0.97 -7.04 4.26
CA MET A 202 -0.13 -6.00 4.83
C MET A 202 0.81 -5.42 3.78
N THR A 203 1.30 -4.20 4.01
CA THR A 203 2.32 -3.55 3.17
C THR A 203 3.56 -4.44 3.02
N ALA A 204 3.98 -5.10 4.11
CA ALA A 204 5.12 -6.01 4.11
C ALA A 204 4.92 -7.26 3.23
N ASP A 205 3.67 -7.73 3.05
CA ASP A 205 3.36 -8.91 2.23
C ASP A 205 3.58 -8.63 0.74
N LEU A 206 3.45 -7.37 0.31
CA LEU A 206 3.63 -6.95 -1.08
C LEU A 206 5.09 -6.59 -1.41
N MET A 207 5.93 -6.41 -0.39
CA MET A 207 7.35 -6.06 -0.55
C MET A 207 8.20 -7.19 0.03
N PRO A 208 8.31 -8.35 -0.63
CA PRO A 208 9.00 -9.51 -0.08
C PRO A 208 10.50 -9.26 0.14
N VAL A 209 11.12 -8.40 -0.66
CA VAL A 209 12.55 -8.05 -0.58
C VAL A 209 12.74 -6.58 -0.19
N PRO A 210 13.79 -6.23 0.59
CA PRO A 210 14.15 -4.85 0.86
C PRO A 210 14.62 -4.13 -0.42
N LEU A 211 14.38 -2.82 -0.51
CA LEU A 211 14.72 -2.00 -1.69
C LEU A 211 16.06 -1.29 -1.58
N SER A 212 16.63 -1.24 -0.38
CA SER A 212 17.93 -0.63 -0.09
C SER A 212 18.63 -1.42 1.01
N LYS A 213 19.94 -1.21 1.15
CA LYS A 213 20.71 -1.76 2.26
C LYS A 213 20.19 -1.25 3.61
N ASP A 214 19.70 -0.02 3.66
CA ASP A 214 19.07 0.56 4.86
C ASP A 214 17.74 -0.12 5.19
N ASP A 215 16.91 -0.44 4.19
CA ASP A 215 15.68 -1.23 4.40
C ASP A 215 16.01 -2.65 4.89
N LEU A 216 17.08 -3.26 4.36
CA LEU A 216 17.56 -4.55 4.84
C LEU A 216 18.00 -4.44 6.30
N ARG A 217 18.80 -3.42 6.66
CA ARG A 217 19.22 -3.19 8.04
C ARG A 217 18.01 -3.00 8.97
N ALA A 218 17.04 -2.16 8.59
CA ALA A 218 15.82 -1.96 9.36
C ALA A 218 14.97 -3.23 9.51
N LEU A 219 15.04 -4.16 8.54
CA LEU A 219 14.41 -5.47 8.63
C LEU A 219 15.16 -6.43 9.56
N ILE A 220 16.49 -6.37 9.60
CA ILE A 220 17.33 -7.32 10.36
C ILE A 220 17.52 -6.91 11.81
N LEU A 221 17.74 -5.62 12.12
CA LEU A 221 18.05 -5.19 13.49
C LEU A 221 17.01 -5.65 14.55
N PRO A 222 15.68 -5.58 14.29
CA PRO A 222 14.69 -6.07 15.26
C PRO A 222 14.68 -7.60 15.44
N LEU A 223 15.42 -8.32 14.60
CA LEU A 223 15.57 -9.77 14.62
C LEU A 223 16.85 -10.22 15.35
N LEU A 224 17.64 -9.29 15.88
CA LEU A 224 18.82 -9.58 16.69
C LEU A 224 18.44 -9.64 18.18
N GLU A 225 19.18 -10.42 18.96
CA GLU A 225 18.96 -10.50 20.42
C GLU A 225 19.93 -9.60 21.19
N ASP A 226 21.02 -9.18 20.55
CA ASP A 226 21.97 -8.23 21.10
C ASP A 226 21.50 -6.78 20.89
N ASP A 227 21.81 -5.92 21.86
CA ASP A 227 21.56 -4.48 21.80
C ASP A 227 22.67 -3.73 21.00
N GLU A 228 23.82 -4.38 20.77
CA GLU A 228 24.88 -3.85 19.91
C GLU A 228 24.47 -3.91 18.42
N VAL A 229 24.72 -2.80 17.71
CA VAL A 229 24.42 -2.69 16.28
C VAL A 229 25.63 -3.20 15.49
N PRO A 230 25.49 -4.28 14.71
CA PRO A 230 26.61 -4.82 13.92
C PRO A 230 27.03 -3.87 12.81
N GLU A 231 28.32 -3.90 12.46
CA GLU A 231 28.80 -3.40 11.17
C GLU A 231 28.26 -4.29 10.03
N ASP A 232 28.20 -3.74 8.82
CA ASP A 232 27.48 -4.41 7.73
C ASP A 232 28.13 -5.73 7.24
N ASP A 233 29.44 -5.91 7.47
CA ASP A 233 30.21 -7.10 7.10
C ASP A 233 30.33 -8.14 8.22
N GLU A 234 29.83 -7.84 9.42
CA GLU A 234 29.88 -8.72 10.56
C GLU A 234 28.85 -9.86 10.48
N ASN A 235 29.17 -10.96 11.17
CA ASN A 235 28.34 -12.15 11.21
C ASN A 235 27.17 -11.95 12.17
N LEU A 236 25.96 -11.85 11.63
CA LEU A 236 24.73 -11.60 12.37
C LEU A 236 24.38 -12.71 13.37
N ILE A 237 24.92 -13.92 13.21
CA ILE A 237 24.73 -15.02 14.19
C ILE A 237 25.40 -14.66 15.52
N ASP A 238 26.51 -13.93 15.48
CA ASP A 238 27.24 -13.49 16.68
C ASP A 238 26.40 -12.47 17.49
N TYR A 239 25.42 -11.82 16.84
CA TYR A 239 24.45 -10.88 17.41
C TYR A 239 23.08 -11.52 17.74
N GLY A 240 23.03 -12.86 17.82
CA GLY A 240 21.83 -13.59 18.26
C GLY A 240 20.79 -13.85 17.16
N LEU A 241 21.15 -13.76 15.88
CA LEU A 241 20.24 -14.14 14.81
C LEU A 241 20.05 -15.66 14.71
N ASP A 242 18.84 -16.13 14.98
CA ASP A 242 18.54 -17.58 14.96
C ASP A 242 18.18 -18.13 13.57
N SER A 243 18.28 -19.46 13.42
CA SER A 243 18.02 -20.15 12.15
C SER A 243 16.56 -20.09 11.70
N VAL A 244 15.59 -19.95 12.61
CA VAL A 244 14.16 -19.85 12.27
C VAL A 244 13.90 -18.52 11.58
N ARG A 245 14.47 -17.43 12.07
CA ARG A 245 14.43 -16.09 11.45
C ARG A 245 15.06 -16.12 10.06
N VAL A 246 16.24 -16.75 9.90
CA VAL A 246 16.88 -16.90 8.59
C VAL A 246 16.02 -17.72 7.62
N MET A 247 15.40 -18.82 8.07
CA MET A 247 14.50 -19.62 7.23
C MET A 247 13.27 -18.82 6.78
N ALA A 248 12.70 -17.98 7.66
CA ALA A 248 11.57 -17.12 7.31
C ALA A 248 11.95 -16.06 6.27
N LEU A 249 13.12 -15.42 6.42
CA LEU A 249 13.67 -14.48 5.44
C LEU A 249 13.91 -15.17 4.09
N ALA A 250 14.54 -16.34 4.09
CA ALA A 250 14.77 -17.11 2.87
C ALA A 250 13.46 -17.47 2.16
N ALA A 251 12.44 -17.92 2.89
CA ALA A 251 11.13 -18.22 2.32
C ALA A 251 10.46 -17.00 1.70
N ARG A 252 10.61 -15.82 2.32
CA ARG A 252 10.08 -14.55 1.82
C ARG A 252 10.81 -14.10 0.56
N TRP A 253 12.15 -14.09 0.59
CA TRP A 253 12.98 -13.60 -0.53
C TRP A 253 12.94 -14.53 -1.74
N ARG A 254 12.67 -15.83 -1.53
CA ARG A 254 12.46 -16.81 -2.60
C ARG A 254 11.28 -16.48 -3.52
N GLN A 255 10.36 -15.63 -3.09
CA GLN A 255 9.26 -15.15 -3.93
C GLN A 255 9.78 -14.32 -5.12
N VAL A 256 10.96 -13.69 -4.98
CA VAL A 256 11.61 -12.91 -6.04
C VAL A 256 12.83 -13.64 -6.58
N HIS A 257 13.72 -14.11 -5.70
CA HIS A 257 14.94 -14.82 -6.08
C HIS A 257 14.82 -16.30 -5.73
N ARG A 258 14.35 -17.12 -6.67
CA ARG A 258 14.00 -18.54 -6.44
C ARG A 258 15.15 -19.39 -5.88
N ASP A 259 16.39 -18.98 -6.11
CA ASP A 259 17.59 -19.66 -5.67
C ASP A 259 18.05 -19.25 -4.25
N ILE A 260 17.42 -18.24 -3.64
CA ILE A 260 17.64 -17.92 -2.23
C ILE A 260 17.02 -19.01 -1.34
N ASP A 261 17.86 -19.63 -0.54
CA ASP A 261 17.52 -20.58 0.50
C ASP A 261 18.33 -20.37 1.78
N PHE A 262 18.03 -21.16 2.82
CA PHE A 262 18.75 -21.09 4.09
C PHE A 262 20.27 -21.26 3.91
N VAL A 263 20.69 -22.16 3.04
CA VAL A 263 22.11 -22.44 2.79
C VAL A 263 22.81 -21.24 2.15
N SER A 264 22.15 -20.58 1.20
CA SER A 264 22.68 -19.38 0.56
C SER A 264 22.89 -18.23 1.55
N LEU A 265 21.95 -18.02 2.47
CA LEU A 265 22.04 -16.97 3.49
C LEU A 265 23.07 -17.32 4.59
N ALA A 266 23.14 -18.58 5.00
CA ALA A 266 24.06 -19.05 6.04
C ALA A 266 25.54 -19.05 5.60
N LYS A 267 25.85 -18.99 4.29
CA LYS A 267 27.23 -18.92 3.78
C LYS A 267 27.93 -17.60 4.12
N ASN A 268 27.19 -16.51 4.13
CA ASN A 268 27.68 -15.18 4.48
C ASN A 268 26.58 -14.42 5.21
N PRO A 269 26.35 -14.72 6.50
CA PRO A 269 25.27 -14.17 7.31
C PRO A 269 25.55 -12.72 7.75
N SER A 270 25.82 -11.83 6.80
CA SER A 270 26.07 -10.39 7.04
C SER A 270 25.11 -9.54 6.21
N ILE A 271 24.93 -8.28 6.60
CA ILE A 271 24.08 -7.34 5.83
C ILE A 271 24.64 -7.18 4.42
N ASP A 272 25.97 -7.06 4.28
CA ASP A 272 26.64 -6.99 2.98
C ASP A 272 26.45 -8.28 2.16
N GLY A 273 26.62 -9.44 2.80
CA GLY A 273 26.43 -10.74 2.15
C GLY A 273 25.02 -10.91 1.60
N TRP A 274 24.02 -10.54 2.39
CA TRP A 274 22.62 -10.66 1.99
C TRP A 274 22.19 -9.60 0.99
N TRP A 275 22.68 -8.36 1.11
CA TRP A 275 22.41 -7.31 0.14
C TRP A 275 22.97 -7.66 -1.24
N ALA A 276 24.17 -8.24 -1.31
CA ALA A 276 24.74 -8.75 -2.56
C ALA A 276 23.88 -9.85 -3.22
N LEU A 277 23.26 -10.72 -2.41
CA LEU A 277 22.34 -11.75 -2.91
C LEU A 277 21.00 -11.19 -3.41
N LEU A 278 20.55 -10.06 -2.88
CA LEU A 278 19.27 -9.44 -3.25
C LEU A 278 19.39 -8.46 -4.43
N THR A 279 20.58 -7.94 -4.69
CA THR A 279 20.82 -6.96 -5.77
C THR A 279 21.29 -7.58 -7.09
N ARG A 280 21.61 -8.87 -7.11
CA ARG A 280 21.90 -9.60 -8.34
C ARG A 280 20.66 -9.72 -9.22
N GLU A 281 20.86 -9.78 -10.53
CA GLU A 281 19.76 -10.09 -11.45
C GLU A 281 19.08 -11.42 -11.03
N PRO A 282 17.74 -11.49 -11.01
CA PRO A 282 17.03 -12.73 -10.74
C PRO A 282 17.49 -13.81 -11.72
N ALA A 283 17.86 -14.99 -11.21
CA ALA A 283 18.14 -16.12 -12.07
C ALA A 283 16.89 -16.44 -12.91
N LYS A 284 17.05 -16.48 -14.24
CA LYS A 284 15.97 -16.79 -15.20
C LYS A 284 15.35 -18.16 -14.95
#